data_AF-A0A349JQM2-F1
#
_entry.id   AF-A0A349JQM2-F1
#
_cell.length_a   1.000
_cell.length_b   1.000
_cell.length_c   1.000
_cell.angle_alpha   90.00
_cell.angle_beta   90.00
_cell.angle_gamma   90.00
#
_symmetry.space_group_name_H-M   'P 1'
#
loop_
_entity.id
_entity.type
_entity.pdbx_description
1 polymer ?
#
loop_
_entity_poly.entity_id
_entity_poly.type
_entity_poly.pdbx_seq_one_letter_code
_entity_poly.pdbx_strand_id
1 'polypeptide(L)' 'MDIHQVLEFVDKVVYAKTGKRLNDLQRGIIEGTLKQQKYSEIADTYRLTEGHVKDVGYELLQMLS' A
#
# COMPACT_ATOMS: atom_id res chain seq x y z
N MET A 1 -8.51 11.17 -10.34
CA MET A 1 -9.07 10.21 -9.37
C MET A 1 -8.49 10.57 -8.02
N ASP A 2 -9.33 10.74 -7.00
CA ASP A 2 -8.87 11.13 -5.67
C ASP A 2 -8.15 9.95 -4.99
N ILE A 3 -7.02 10.20 -4.33
CA ILE A 3 -6.22 9.14 -3.69
C ILE A 3 -7.05 8.42 -2.62
N HIS A 4 -7.93 9.12 -1.91
CA HIS A 4 -8.83 8.51 -0.93
C HIS A 4 -9.82 7.54 -1.58
N GLN A 5 -10.30 7.84 -2.79
CA GLN A 5 -11.18 6.91 -3.51
C GLN A 5 -10.45 5.66 -3.99
N VAL A 6 -9.20 5.80 -4.42
CA VAL A 6 -8.37 4.63 -4.78
C VAL A 6 -8.10 3.77 -3.55
N LEU A 7 -7.72 4.39 -2.43
CA LEU A 7 -7.48 3.69 -1.17
C LEU A 7 -8.73 2.95 -0.71
N GLU A 8 -9.91 3.57 -0.76
CA GLU A 8 -11.16 2.91 -0.38
C GLU A 8 -11.50 1.74 -1.31
N PHE A 9 -11.25 1.88 -2.62
CA PHE A 9 -11.45 0.82 -3.58
C PHE A 9 -10.52 -0.37 -3.30
N VAL A 10 -9.22 -0.12 -3.15
CA VAL A 10 -8.23 -1.17 -2.86
C VAL A 10 -8.54 -1.84 -1.51
N ASP A 11 -8.94 -1.07 -0.51
CA ASP A 11 -9.32 -1.61 0.80
C ASP A 11 -10.53 -2.56 0.70
N LYS A 12 -11.56 -2.20 -0.09
CA LYS A 12 -12.70 -3.09 -0.36
C LYS A 12 -12.29 -4.36 -1.09
N VAL A 13 -11.39 -4.28 -2.08
CA VAL A 13 -10.91 -5.44 -2.83
C VAL A 13 -10.11 -6.39 -1.93
N VAL A 14 -9.17 -5.85 -1.15
CA VAL A 14 -8.37 -6.65 -0.20
C VAL A 14 -9.25 -7.26 0.88
N TYR A 15 -10.23 -6.52 1.40
CA TYR A 15 -11.20 -7.03 2.35
C TYR A 15 -12.06 -8.16 1.76
N ALA A 16 -12.53 -8.02 0.53
CA ALA A 16 -13.31 -9.07 -0.13
C ALA A 16 -12.49 -10.34 -0.38
N LYS A 17 -11.18 -10.21 -0.67
CA LYS A 17 -10.30 -11.36 -0.94
C LYS A 17 -9.75 -12.03 0.32
N THR A 18 -9.39 -11.25 1.34
CA THR A 18 -8.64 -11.74 2.51
C THR A 18 -9.43 -11.69 3.82
N GLY A 19 -10.56 -10.98 3.84
CA GLY A 19 -11.29 -10.64 5.06
C GLY A 19 -10.61 -9.59 5.94
N LYS A 20 -9.46 -9.04 5.51
CA LYS A 20 -8.67 -8.06 6.26
C LYS A 20 -8.66 -6.71 5.55
N ARG A 21 -8.66 -5.64 6.34
CA ARG A 21 -8.56 -4.25 5.84
C ARG A 21 -7.08 -3.88 5.65
N LEU A 22 -6.79 -2.85 4.85
CA LEU A 22 -5.43 -2.38 4.64
C LEU A 22 -4.87 -1.78 5.93
N ASN A 23 -3.64 -2.18 6.29
CA ASN A 23 -2.90 -1.55 7.38
C ASN A 23 -2.29 -0.21 6.94
N ASP A 24 -1.89 0.64 7.90
CA ASP A 24 -1.33 1.96 7.62
C ASP A 24 -0.13 1.93 6.66
N LEU A 25 0.74 0.92 6.78
CA LEU A 25 1.87 0.74 5.86
C LEU A 25 1.41 0.43 4.43
N GLN A 26 0.45 -0.48 4.27
CA GLN A 26 -0.10 -0.83 2.97
C GLN A 26 -0.78 0.37 2.30
N ARG A 27 -1.52 1.17 3.10
CA ARG A 27 -2.12 2.43 2.64
C ARG A 27 -1.05 3.43 2.21
N GLY A 28 0.01 3.59 3.00
CA GLY A 28 1.15 4.45 2.67
C GLY A 28 1.86 4.02 1.38
N ILE A 29 1.98 2.72 1.14
CA ILE A 29 2.55 2.18 -0.10
C ILE A 29 1.69 2.52 -1.31
N ILE A 30 0.37 2.32 -1.23
CA ILE A 30 -0.57 2.63 -2.32
C ILE A 30 -0.57 4.14 -2.58
N GLU A 31 -0.67 4.95 -1.53
CA GLU A 31 -0.65 6.40 -1.62
C GLU A 31 0.67 6.90 -2.23
N GLY A 32 1.80 6.41 -1.74
CA GLY A 32 3.12 6.76 -2.27
C GLY A 32 3.27 6.34 -3.74
N THR A 33 2.77 5.17 -4.12
CA THR A 33 2.74 4.72 -5.52
C THR A 33 1.92 5.66 -6.41
N LEU A 34 0.74 6.09 -5.95
CA LEU A 34 -0.11 7.05 -6.66
C LEU A 34 0.53 8.45 -6.76
N LYS A 35 1.29 8.84 -5.73
CA LYS A 35 2.06 10.10 -5.69
C LYS A 35 3.41 10.02 -6.40
N GLN A 36 3.75 8.89 -7.04
CA GLN A 36 5.06 8.64 -7.64
C GLN A 36 6.25 8.76 -6.67
N GLN A 37 6.01 8.55 -5.37
CA GLN A 37 7.05 8.48 -4.36
C GLN A 37 7.83 7.17 -4.46
N LYS A 38 9.12 7.23 -4.12
CA LYS A 38 9.97 6.05 -4.04
C LYS A 38 9.66 5.27 -2.78
N TYR A 39 9.83 3.95 -2.82
CA TYR A 39 9.74 3.09 -1.64
C TYR A 39 10.68 3.53 -0.51
N SER A 40 11.83 4.15 -0.83
CA SER A 40 12.75 4.72 0.16
C SER A 40 12.13 5.87 0.96
N GLU A 41 11.30 6.71 0.35
CA GLU A 41 10.66 7.86 1.03
C GLU A 41 9.50 7.40 1.92
N ILE A 42 8.78 6.38 1.46
CA ILE A 42 7.74 5.71 2.24
C ILE A 42 8.41 5.01 3.43
N ALA A 43 9.53 4.32 3.22
CA ALA A 43 10.30 3.68 4.28
C ALA A 43 10.75 4.69 5.35
N ASP A 44 11.24 5.86 4.95
CA ASP A 44 11.61 6.94 5.89
C ASP A 44 10.42 7.41 6.74
N THR A 45 9.27 7.64 6.09
CA THR A 45 8.02 8.08 6.74
C THR A 45 7.57 7.10 7.82
N TYR A 46 7.70 5.78 7.56
CA TYR A 46 7.29 4.74 8.49
C TYR A 46 8.45 4.26 9.39
N ARG A 47 9.65 4.85 9.27
CA ARG A 47 10.89 4.39 9.95
C ARG A 47 11.19 2.90 9.73
N LEU A 48 10.90 2.42 8.53
CA LEU A 48 11.14 1.05 8.09
C LEU A 48 12.31 1.01 7.12
N THR A 49 12.76 -0.21 6.78
CA THR A 49 13.73 -0.38 5.70
C THR A 49 13.01 -0.41 4.35
N GLU A 50 13.64 0.12 3.32
CA GLU A 50 13.12 0.04 1.94
C GLU A 50 12.79 -1.39 1.54
N GLY A 51 13.63 -2.36 1.97
CA GLY A 51 13.40 -3.77 1.72
C GLY A 51 12.06 -4.26 2.27
N HIS A 52 11.70 -3.88 3.50
CA HIS A 52 10.43 -4.26 4.11
C HIS A 52 9.24 -3.61 3.39
N VAL A 53 9.36 -2.34 3.00
CA VAL A 53 8.31 -1.65 2.24
C VAL A 53 8.10 -2.30 0.86
N LYS A 54 9.20 -2.70 0.18
CA LYS A 54 9.14 -3.44 -1.09
C LYS A 54 8.46 -4.79 -0.94
N ASP A 55 8.80 -5.53 0.11
CA ASP A 55 8.22 -6.85 0.40
C ASP A 55 6.70 -6.74 0.59
N VAL A 56 6.27 -5.83 1.46
CA VAL A 56 4.84 -5.55 1.70
C VAL A 56 4.14 -5.04 0.43
N GLY A 57 4.80 -4.20 -0.37
CA GLY A 57 4.27 -3.72 -1.64
C GLY A 57 4.07 -4.84 -2.66
N TYR A 58 4.99 -5.80 -2.71
CA TYR A 58 4.89 -6.98 -3.57
C TYR A 58 3.76 -7.91 -3.11
N GLU A 59 3.64 -8.17 -1.81
CA GLU A 59 2.51 -8.93 -1.24
C GLU A 59 1.16 -8.28 -1.59
N LEU A 60 1.08 -6.95 -1.47
CA LEU A 60 -0.12 -6.18 -1.83
C LEU A 60 -0.48 -6.38 -3.31
N LEU A 61 0.51 -6.30 -4.20
CA LEU A 61 0.30 -6.51 -5.63
C LEU A 61 -0.14 -7.95 -5.95
N GLN A 62 0.46 -8.95 -5.28
CA GLN A 62 0.06 -10.35 -5.39
C GLN A 62 -1.39 -10.58 -4.95
N MET A 63 -1.86 -9.91 -3.89
CA MET A 63 -3.25 -9.99 -3.45
C MET A 63 -4.22 -9.36 -4.45
N LEU A 64 -3.81 -8.30 -5.13
CA LEU A 64 -4.65 -7.56 -6.10
C LEU A 64 -4.67 -8.20 -7.49
N SER A 65 -3.65 -9.00 -7.82
CA SER A 65 -3.61 -9.81 -9.04
C SER A 65 -4.68 -10.88 -9.07
#